data_AF-A0A7S3D8V8-F1
#
_entry.id   AF-A0A7S3D8V8-F1
#
_cell.length_a   1.000
_cell.length_b   1.000
_cell.length_c   1.000
_cell.angle_alpha   90.00
_cell.angle_beta   90.00
_cell.angle_gamma   90.00
#
_symmetry.space_group_name_H-M   'P 1'
#
loop_
_entity.id
_entity.type
_entity.pdbx_description
1 polymer ?
#
loop_
_entity_poly.entity_id
_entity_poly.type
_entity_poly.pdbx_seq_one_letter_code
_entity_poly.pdbx_strand_id
1 'polypeptide(L)'
;MKLVLGPEFPAAPPKGFFLTKIFHPNVSSNGDICVNVLKKDWSPALGIKHVLMVIRCLLIEPYPESALNEEAGKLLLEDYEGYSKHARLMTGIHAKATEPKKGDAGIKKCISKEKKADKKKSLRRL
;
A
#
# COMPACT_ATOMS: atom_id res chain seq x y z
N MET A 1 0.56 -4.53 -3.15
CA MET A 1 0.48 -3.98 -1.78
C MET A 1 -0.68 -4.66 -1.06
N LYS A 2 -0.58 -4.82 0.25
CA LYS A 2 -1.61 -5.38 1.12
C LYS A 2 -1.92 -4.39 2.24
N LEU A 3 -3.20 -4.20 2.55
CA LEU A 3 -3.66 -3.47 3.73
C LEU A 3 -4.37 -4.45 4.66
N VAL A 4 -4.06 -4.41 5.96
CA VAL A 4 -4.69 -5.24 6.97
C VAL A 4 -5.52 -4.34 7.89
N LEU A 5 -6.83 -4.56 7.87
CA LEU A 5 -7.78 -3.92 8.79
C LEU A 5 -7.70 -4.68 10.12
N GLY A 6 -7.00 -4.09 11.09
CA GLY A 6 -6.87 -4.66 12.43
C GLY A 6 -8.14 -4.49 13.27
N PRO A 7 -8.19 -5.06 14.48
CA PRO A 7 -9.32 -4.94 15.39
C PRO A 7 -9.62 -3.49 15.80
N GLU A 8 -8.61 -2.62 15.76
CA GLU A 8 -8.70 -1.19 16.08
C GLU A 8 -9.24 -0.34 14.92
N PHE A 9 -9.43 -0.90 13.73
CA PHE A 9 -9.96 -0.13 12.61
C PHE A 9 -11.47 0.10 12.80
N PRO A 10 -12.00 1.33 12.60
CA PRO A 10 -11.35 2.50 11.99
C PRO A 10 -10.74 3.51 12.97
N ALA A 11 -10.76 3.26 14.28
CA ALA A 11 -10.14 4.15 15.27
C ALA A 11 -8.63 4.33 15.01
N ALA A 12 -7.95 3.27 14.59
CA ALA A 12 -6.59 3.29 14.07
C ALA A 12 -6.56 3.02 12.55
N PRO A 13 -5.55 3.54 11.82
CA PRO A 13 -5.41 3.26 10.39
C PRO A 13 -5.08 1.78 10.14
N PRO A 14 -5.37 1.24 8.93
CA PRO A 14 -4.91 -0.09 8.55
C PRO A 14 -3.39 -0.20 8.56
N LYS A 15 -2.86 -1.41 8.80
CA LYS A 15 -1.44 -1.70 8.62
C LYS A 15 -1.15 -1.91 7.12
N GLY A 16 -0.10 -1.26 6.62
CA GLY A 16 0.29 -1.33 5.21
C GLY A 16 1.53 -2.17 4.97
N PHE A 17 1.52 -2.96 3.89
CA PHE A 17 2.63 -3.82 3.49
C PHE A 17 2.86 -3.76 1.97
N PHE A 18 4.10 -3.55 1.55
CA PHE A 18 4.53 -3.78 0.19
C PHE A 18 4.73 -5.27 -0.05
N LEU A 19 4.02 -5.81 -1.05
CA LEU A 19 4.24 -7.18 -1.53
C LEU A 19 5.40 -7.23 -2.55
N THR A 20 5.60 -6.12 -3.25
CA THR A 20 6.71 -5.90 -4.17
C THR A 20 7.92 -5.46 -3.35
N LYS A 21 9.06 -6.12 -3.53
CA LYS A 21 10.31 -5.68 -2.88
C LYS A 21 10.65 -4.25 -3.30
N ILE A 22 11.01 -3.42 -2.34
CA ILE A 22 11.29 -1.99 -2.53
C ILE A 22 12.45 -1.58 -1.62
N PHE A 23 13.30 -0.67 -2.11
CA PHE A 23 14.32 -0.02 -1.31
C PHE A 23 13.86 1.39 -0.97
N HIS A 24 13.44 1.61 0.28
CA HIS A 24 12.82 2.84 0.72
C HIS A 24 13.03 3.04 2.24
N PRO A 25 13.32 4.26 2.75
CA PRO A 25 13.61 4.48 4.17
C PRO A 25 12.48 4.01 5.09
N ASN A 26 11.22 4.32 4.78
CA ASN A 26 10.08 3.99 5.64
C ASN A 26 9.44 2.62 5.38
N VAL A 27 10.13 1.72 4.67
CA VAL A 27 9.66 0.36 4.38
C VAL A 27 10.68 -0.66 4.87
N SER A 28 10.25 -1.63 5.68
CA SER A 28 11.12 -2.70 6.17
C SER A 28 11.52 -3.68 5.05
N SER A 29 12.50 -4.54 5.32
CA SER A 29 12.88 -5.64 4.40
C SER A 29 11.75 -6.64 4.16
N ASN A 30 10.81 -6.78 5.10
CA ASN A 30 9.61 -7.61 4.99
C ASN A 30 8.45 -6.87 4.28
N GLY A 31 8.63 -5.60 3.95
CA GLY A 31 7.64 -4.76 3.28
C GLY A 31 6.73 -3.97 4.22
N ASP A 32 6.94 -4.00 5.54
CA ASP A 32 6.14 -3.24 6.50
C ASP A 32 6.30 -1.74 6.26
N ILE A 33 5.20 -0.99 6.24
CA ILE A 33 5.22 0.48 6.16
C ILE A 33 5.20 1.06 7.57
N CYS A 34 6.05 2.05 7.84
CA CYS A 34 6.11 2.71 9.14
C CYS A 34 4.74 3.21 9.63
N VAL A 35 4.28 2.67 10.76
CA VAL A 35 2.94 2.96 11.29
C VAL A 35 2.80 4.40 11.77
N ASN A 36 3.91 5.02 12.21
CA ASN A 36 3.90 6.40 12.68
C ASN A 36 3.49 7.36 11.56
N VAL A 37 3.94 7.08 10.32
CA VAL A 37 3.54 7.86 9.14
C VAL A 37 2.04 7.69 8.85
N LEU A 38 1.52 6.47 8.96
CA LEU A 38 0.10 6.21 8.67
C LEU A 38 -0.86 6.69 9.76
N LYS A 39 -0.37 6.79 11.01
CA LYS A 39 -1.13 7.28 12.17
C LYS A 39 -1.18 8.80 12.23
N LYS A 40 -0.17 9.48 11.69
CA LYS A 40 -0.12 10.95 11.66
C LYS A 40 -1.37 11.47 10.93
N ASP A 41 -2.13 12.31 11.63
CA ASP A 41 -3.36 12.93 11.12
C ASP A 41 -4.48 11.95 10.70
N TRP A 42 -4.43 10.69 11.16
CA TRP A 42 -5.50 9.74 10.89
C TRP A 42 -6.80 10.12 11.62
N SER A 43 -7.90 10.05 10.89
CA SER A 43 -9.26 10.10 11.42
C SER A 43 -10.11 9.03 10.73
N PRO A 44 -11.03 8.34 11.44
CA PRO A 44 -11.93 7.35 10.87
C PRO A 44 -12.70 7.81 9.62
N ALA A 45 -12.93 9.11 9.48
CA ALA A 45 -13.65 9.71 8.34
C ALA A 45 -12.84 9.75 7.03
N LEU A 46 -11.51 9.63 7.08
CA LEU A 46 -10.64 9.77 5.90
C LEU A 46 -10.68 8.53 4.97
N GLY A 47 -10.86 7.35 5.57
CA GLY A 47 -10.97 6.08 4.87
C GLY A 47 -9.71 5.62 4.12
N ILE A 48 -9.85 4.53 3.37
CA ILE A 48 -8.72 3.84 2.70
C ILE A 48 -8.07 4.71 1.61
N LYS A 49 -8.84 5.53 0.89
CA LYS A 49 -8.31 6.41 -0.15
C LYS A 49 -7.24 7.35 0.40
N HIS A 50 -7.47 7.92 1.58
CA HIS A 50 -6.49 8.79 2.23
C HIS A 50 -5.21 8.04 2.58
N VAL A 51 -5.31 6.82 3.12
CA VAL A 51 -4.13 5.98 3.42
C VAL A 51 -3.28 5.74 2.17
N LEU A 52 -3.91 5.42 1.03
CA LEU A 52 -3.19 5.24 -0.24
C LEU A 52 -2.50 6.52 -0.71
N MET A 53 -3.13 7.68 -0.47
CA MET A 53 -2.53 8.98 -0.78
C MET A 53 -1.32 9.26 0.09
N VAL A 54 -1.41 9.02 1.41
CA VAL A 54 -0.28 9.17 2.34
C VAL A 54 0.88 8.26 1.92
N ILE A 55 0.61 7.00 1.59
CA ILE A 55 1.64 6.07 1.11
C ILE A 55 2.29 6.58 -0.19
N ARG A 56 1.51 7.12 -1.14
CA ARG A 56 2.07 7.72 -2.36
C ARG A 56 2.97 8.91 -2.02
N CYS A 57 2.54 9.81 -1.15
CA CYS A 57 3.35 10.95 -0.73
C CYS A 57 4.65 10.49 -0.06
N LEU A 58 4.58 9.45 0.78
CA LEU A 58 5.75 8.87 1.44
C LEU A 58 6.78 8.31 0.45
N LEU A 59 6.33 7.77 -0.69
CA LEU A 59 7.24 7.29 -1.76
C LEU A 59 7.93 8.42 -2.53
N ILE A 60 7.32 9.61 -2.55
CA ILE A 60 7.87 10.81 -3.21
C ILE A 60 8.84 11.51 -2.25
N GLU A 61 8.41 11.68 -1.00
CA GLU A 61 9.14 12.36 0.06
C GLU A 61 9.24 11.42 1.27
N PRO A 62 10.36 10.67 1.42
CA PRO A 62 10.57 9.81 2.56
C PRO A 62 10.68 10.63 3.86
N TYR A 63 10.42 10.01 5.00
CA TYR A 63 10.51 10.65 6.31
C TYR A 63 11.66 10.05 7.15
N PRO A 64 12.88 10.64 7.13
CA PRO A 64 14.09 10.02 7.68
C PRO A 64 14.01 9.69 9.17
N GLU A 65 13.32 10.52 9.97
CA GLU A 65 13.15 10.33 11.41
C GLU A 65 12.39 9.04 11.79
N SER A 66 11.71 8.43 10.82
CA SER A 66 10.94 7.18 11.01
C SER A 66 11.38 6.06 10.07
N ALA A 67 12.66 6.08 9.66
CA ALA A 67 13.22 5.05 8.81
C ALA A 67 13.15 3.67 9.47
N LEU A 68 12.61 2.69 8.73
CA LEU A 68 12.66 1.26 9.05
C LEU A 68 13.81 0.56 8.33
N ASN A 69 14.33 1.18 7.26
CA ASN A 69 15.51 0.75 6.54
C ASN A 69 16.60 1.80 6.77
N GLU A 70 17.50 1.51 7.71
CA GLU A 70 18.59 2.41 8.12
C GLU A 70 19.55 2.70 6.97
N GLU A 71 19.87 1.71 6.14
CA GLU A 71 20.74 1.88 4.97
C GLU A 71 20.12 2.88 3.97
N ALA A 72 18.84 2.68 3.63
CA ALA A 72 18.13 3.59 2.73
C ALA A 72 18.00 5.00 3.34
N GLY A 73 17.75 5.11 4.65
CA GLY A 73 17.71 6.39 5.36
C GLY A 73 19.04 7.11 5.37
N LYS A 74 20.14 6.39 5.64
CA LYS A 74 21.50 6.91 5.61
C LYS A 74 21.88 7.41 4.21
N LEU A 75 21.69 6.60 3.18
CA LEU A 75 21.96 7.00 1.81
C LEU A 75 21.10 8.20 1.40
N LEU A 76 19.83 8.25 1.79
CA LEU A 76 18.98 9.41 1.47
C LEU A 76 19.59 10.74 1.97
N LEU A 77 20.20 10.74 3.16
CA LEU A 77 20.77 11.94 3.78
C LEU A 77 22.21 12.23 3.35
N GLU A 78 23.02 11.19 3.16
CA GLU A 78 24.47 11.33 2.93
C GLU A 78 24.87 11.19 1.45
N ASP A 79 24.15 10.40 0.65
CA ASP A 79 24.41 10.13 -0.76
C ASP A 79 23.12 9.86 -1.53
N TYR A 80 22.44 10.96 -1.87
CA TYR A 80 21.19 10.89 -2.61
C TYR A 80 21.34 10.19 -3.96
N GLU A 81 22.47 10.33 -4.65
CA GLU A 81 22.69 9.70 -5.94
C GLU A 81 22.78 8.17 -5.80
N GLY A 82 23.52 7.69 -4.79
CA GLY A 82 23.59 6.28 -4.42
C GLY A 82 22.22 5.71 -4.02
N TYR A 83 21.48 6.42 -3.17
CA TYR A 83 20.09 6.08 -2.82
C TYR A 83 19.23 5.92 -4.08
N SER A 84 19.26 6.94 -4.94
CA SER A 84 18.43 7.03 -6.14
C SER A 84 18.78 5.93 -7.14
N LYS A 85 20.06 5.59 -7.30
CA LYS A 85 20.53 4.49 -8.16
C LYS A 85 20.04 3.14 -7.64
N HIS A 86 20.14 2.88 -6.34
CA HIS A 86 19.68 1.63 -5.73
C HIS A 86 18.14 1.50 -5.82
N ALA A 87 17.40 2.56 -5.46
CA ALA A 87 15.95 2.59 -5.55
C ALA A 87 15.45 2.33 -6.99
N ARG A 88 16.10 2.94 -7.99
CA ARG A 88 15.81 2.68 -9.42
C ARG A 88 16.09 1.24 -9.81
N LEU A 89 17.22 0.67 -9.41
CA LEU A 89 17.56 -0.73 -9.70
C LEU A 89 16.51 -1.69 -9.14
N MET A 90 16.15 -1.51 -7.86
CA MET A 90 15.15 -2.35 -7.19
C MET A 90 13.77 -2.22 -7.83
N THR A 91 13.36 -1.00 -8.17
CA THR A 91 12.11 -0.74 -8.92
C THR A 91 12.14 -1.43 -10.28
N GLY A 92 13.25 -1.32 -11.00
CA GLY A 92 13.47 -1.94 -12.30
C GLY A 92 13.39 -3.46 -12.27
N ILE A 93 13.78 -4.12 -11.18
CA ILE A 93 13.74 -5.59 -11.05
C ILE A 93 12.35 -6.06 -10.58
N HIS A 94 11.78 -5.39 -9.57
CA HIS A 94 10.64 -5.93 -8.82
C HIS A 94 9.29 -5.30 -9.17
N ALA A 95 9.26 -4.05 -9.64
CA ALA A 95 8.03 -3.29 -9.87
C ALA A 95 7.63 -3.20 -11.36
N LYS A 96 8.12 -4.14 -12.20
CA LYS A 96 7.64 -4.24 -13.58
C LYS A 96 6.17 -4.63 -13.61
N ALA A 97 5.42 -4.07 -14.56
CA ALA A 97 4.07 -4.52 -14.84
C ALA A 97 4.12 -6.03 -15.14
N THR A 98 3.56 -6.83 -14.24
CA THR A 98 3.33 -8.24 -14.51
C THR A 98 1.98 -8.35 -15.20
N GLU A 99 1.93 -9.06 -16.33
CA GLU A 99 0.67 -9.52 -16.90
C GLU A 99 -0.15 -10.20 -15.80
N PRO A 100 -1.46 -9.91 -15.69
CA PRO A 100 -2.28 -10.40 -14.59
C PRO A 100 -2.20 -11.92 -14.52
N LYS A 101 -1.55 -12.44 -13.47
CA LYS A 101 -1.47 -13.88 -13.24
C LYS A 101 -2.90 -14.42 -13.07
N LYS A 102 -3.28 -15.38 -13.92
CA LYS A 102 -4.53 -16.15 -13.84
C LYS A 102 -4.59 -16.91 -12.50
N GLY A 103 -4.97 -16.21 -11.44
CA GLY A 103 -5.12 -16.76 -10.08
C GLY A 103 -6.18 -16.07 -9.24
N ASP A 104 -6.63 -14.87 -9.64
CA ASP A 104 -7.65 -14.09 -8.91
C ASP A 104 -9.10 -14.50 -9.27
N ALA A 105 -9.37 -15.81 -9.29
CA ALA A 105 -10.71 -16.37 -9.53
C ALA A 105 -11.74 -16.00 -8.44
N GLY A 106 -11.29 -15.40 -7.32
CA GLY A 106 -12.15 -14.94 -6.23
C GLY A 106 -12.99 -13.71 -6.57
N ILE A 107 -12.43 -12.75 -7.32
CA ILE A 107 -13.11 -11.46 -7.57
C ILE A 107 -14.29 -11.62 -8.55
N LYS A 108 -14.16 -12.50 -9.55
CA LYS A 108 -15.25 -12.78 -10.51
C LYS A 108 -16.49 -13.40 -9.84
N LYS A 109 -16.32 -14.10 -8.72
CA LYS A 109 -17.43 -14.75 -7.98
C LYS A 109 -18.26 -13.76 -7.17
N CYS A 110 -17.67 -12.67 -6.68
CA CYS A 110 -18.42 -11.64 -5.95
C CYS A 110 -19.25 -10.76 -6.91
N ILE A 111 -18.66 -10.31 -8.02
CA ILE A 111 -19.34 -9.42 -9.00
C ILE A 111 -20.55 -10.13 -9.66
N SER A 112 -20.42 -11.43 -9.94
CA SER A 112 -21.54 -12.21 -10.52
C SER A 112 -22.68 -12.47 -9.54
N LYS A 113 -22.41 -12.53 -8.24
CA LYS A 113 -23.43 -12.64 -7.20
C LYS A 113 -24.19 -11.32 -7.00
N GLU A 114 -23.49 -10.20 -7.06
CA GLU A 114 -24.07 -8.86 -6.90
C GLU A 114 -25.03 -8.51 -8.06
N LYS A 115 -24.63 -8.78 -9.30
CA LYS A 115 -25.50 -8.59 -10.49
C LYS A 115 -26.75 -9.49 -10.47
N LYS A 116 -26.67 -10.71 -9.91
CA LYS A 116 -27.84 -11.59 -9.76
C LYS A 116 -28.77 -11.12 -8.65
N ALA A 117 -28.24 -10.58 -7.56
CA ALA A 117 -29.03 -10.04 -6.45
C ALA A 117 -29.82 -8.79 -6.89
N ASP A 118 -29.19 -7.89 -7.64
CA ASP A 118 -29.82 -6.66 -8.13
C ASP A 118 -30.94 -6.94 -9.14
N LYS A 119 -30.69 -7.83 -10.12
CA LYS A 119 -31.71 -8.23 -11.10
C LYS A 119 -32.93 -8.90 -10.45
N LYS A 120 -32.73 -9.69 -9.38
CA LYS A 120 -33.84 -10.33 -8.64
C LYS A 120 -34.63 -9.32 -7.80
N LYS A 121 -34.02 -8.22 -7.37
CA LYS A 121 -34.69 -7.14 -6.62
C LYS A 121 -35.51 -6.23 -7.54
N SER A 122 -35.02 -5.96 -8.75
CA SER A 122 -35.75 -5.20 -9.78
C SER A 122 -36.98 -5.96 -10.30
N LEU A 123 -36.90 -7.28 -10.50
CA LEU A 123 -38.02 -8.08 -11.01
C LEU A 123 -39.16 -8.33 -9.99
N ARG A 124 -38.95 -8.04 -8.70
CA ARG A 124 -39.94 -8.22 -7.62
C ARG A 124 -40.68 -6.93 -7.25
N ARG A 125 -40.40 -5.83 -7.95
CA ARG A 125 -41.03 -4.51 -7.75
C ARG A 125 -41.91 -4.08 -8.93
N LEU A 126 -42.23 -5.01 -9.83
CA LEU A 126 -43.24 -4.88 -10.88
C LEU A 126 -44.37 -5.87 -10.58
#